data_AF-A0A3B9MPT6-F1
#
_entry.id   AF-A0A3B9MPT6-F1
#
_cell.length_a   1.000
_cell.length_b   1.000
_cell.length_c   1.000
_cell.angle_alpha   90.00
_cell.angle_beta   90.00
_cell.angle_gamma   90.00
#
_symmetry.space_group_name_H-M   'P 1'
#
loop_
_entity.id
_entity.type
_entity.pdbx_description
1 polymer ?
#
loop_
_entity_poly.entity_id
_entity_poly.type
_entity_poly.pdbx_seq_one_letter_code
_entity_poly.pdbx_strand_id
1 'polypeptide(L)' 'MVSKSDSALLIVGHGSTVNPDSSAPTLAHAVEIRRRKVFAAVECAFWKEEPSLRDALCLFDPEEI' A
#
# COMPACT_ATOMS: atom_id res chain seq x y z
N MET A 1 -5.95 6.23 19.99
CA MET A 1 -5.18 6.18 18.73
C MET A 1 -5.71 7.31 17.87
N VAL A 2 -4.85 8.20 17.37
CA VAL A 2 -5.30 9.30 16.51
C VAL A 2 -5.60 8.74 15.12
N SER A 3 -6.83 8.92 14.66
CA SER A 3 -7.22 8.62 13.28
C SER A 3 -6.66 9.69 12.35
N LYS A 4 -6.11 9.29 11.21
CA LYS A 4 -5.68 10.17 10.10
C LYS A 4 -6.62 9.97 8.92
N SER A 5 -7.86 10.41 9.12
CA SER A 5 -8.95 10.22 8.17
C SER A 5 -8.80 11.05 6.89
N ASP A 6 -7.82 11.95 6.85
CA ASP A 6 -7.44 12.87 5.76
C ASP A 6 -6.05 12.56 5.19
N SER A 7 -5.58 11.32 5.36
CA SER A 7 -4.25 10.90 4.91
C SER A 7 -4.31 9.49 4.37
N ALA A 8 -3.54 9.26 3.32
CA ALA A 8 -3.27 7.93 2.79
C ALA A 8 -1.91 7.39 3.24
N LEU A 9 -1.79 6.06 3.26
CA LEU A 9 -0.54 5.35 3.51
C LEU A 9 -0.15 4.50 2.31
N LEU A 10 1.03 4.73 1.76
CA LEU A 10 1.66 3.85 0.77
C LEU A 10 2.72 2.98 1.46
N ILE A 11 2.60 1.66 1.31
CA ILE A 11 3.62 0.71 1.76
C ILE A 11 4.44 0.25 0.55
N VAL A 12 5.74 0.53 0.59
CA VAL A 12 6.67 0.21 -0.51
C VAL A 12 7.43 -1.07 -0.20
N GLY A 13 7.27 -2.07 -1.06
CA GLY A 13 8.05 -3.31 -1.03
C GLY A 13 9.08 -3.38 -2.16
N HIS A 14 10.15 -4.14 -1.96
CA HIS A 14 11.09 -4.42 -3.06
C HIS A 14 10.43 -5.31 -4.13
N GLY A 15 9.71 -6.33 -3.68
CA GLY A 15 9.18 -7.38 -4.55
C GLY A 15 10.28 -8.20 -5.24
N SER A 16 9.88 -9.11 -6.11
CA SER A 16 10.75 -10.03 -6.81
C SER A 16 10.14 -10.50 -8.12
N THR A 17 10.97 -10.57 -9.16
CA THR A 17 10.62 -11.20 -10.45
C THR A 17 10.80 -12.72 -10.44
N VAL A 18 11.35 -13.29 -9.36
CA VAL A 18 11.72 -14.72 -9.28
C VAL A 18 11.09 -15.45 -8.10
N ASN A 19 10.47 -14.72 -7.17
CA ASN A 19 9.76 -15.30 -6.04
C ASN A 19 8.51 -14.47 -5.72
N PRO A 20 7.32 -14.84 -6.23
CA PRO A 20 6.09 -14.09 -6.04
C PRO A 20 5.65 -14.01 -4.56
N ASP A 21 6.11 -14.93 -3.70
CA ASP A 21 5.77 -14.90 -2.27
C ASP A 21 6.48 -13.77 -1.51
N SER A 22 7.44 -13.09 -2.14
CA SER A 22 8.21 -12.01 -1.53
C SER A 22 7.35 -10.78 -1.18
N SER A 23 6.23 -10.57 -1.88
CA SER A 23 5.29 -9.47 -1.63
C SER A 23 4.24 -9.80 -0.56
N ALA A 24 4.05 -11.08 -0.21
CA ALA A 24 3.02 -11.52 0.72
C ALA A 24 3.07 -10.82 2.10
N PRO A 25 4.23 -10.60 2.74
CA PRO A 25 4.29 -9.89 4.02
C PRO A 25 3.84 -8.42 3.90
N THR A 26 4.22 -7.75 2.82
CA THR A 26 3.84 -6.35 2.56
C THR A 26 2.33 -6.23 2.37
N LEU A 27 1.74 -7.13 1.58
CA LEU A 27 0.30 -7.19 1.35
C LEU A 27 -0.46 -7.49 2.66
N ALA A 28 0.03 -8.45 3.45
CA ALA A 28 -0.57 -8.78 4.74
C ALA A 28 -0.56 -7.59 5.71
N HIS A 29 0.53 -6.81 5.74
CA HIS A 29 0.60 -5.59 6.53
C HIS A 29 -0.39 -4.51 6.06
N ALA A 30 -0.53 -4.28 4.75
CA ALA A 30 -1.51 -3.34 4.23
C ALA A 30 -2.94 -3.73 4.61
N VAL A 31 -3.30 -5.01 4.46
CA VAL A 31 -4.62 -5.52 4.86
C VAL A 31 -4.88 -5.28 6.34
N GLU A 32 -3.92 -5.59 7.21
CA GLU A 32 -4.08 -5.40 8.66
C GLU A 32 -4.17 -3.92 9.04
N ILE A 33 -3.40 -3.03 8.41
CA ILE A 33 -3.48 -1.59 8.69
C ILE A 33 -4.83 -1.03 8.18
N ARG A 34 -5.27 -1.45 6.99
CA ARG A 34 -6.58 -1.08 6.43
C ARG A 34 -7.72 -1.50 7.36
N ARG A 35 -7.65 -2.70 7.95
CA ARG A 35 -8.63 -3.21 8.93
C ARG A 35 -8.76 -2.32 10.16
N ARG A 36 -7.70 -1.62 10.55
CA ARG A 36 -7.69 -0.71 11.71
C ARG A 36 -8.34 0.65 11.44
N LYS A 37 -8.63 0.97 10.17
CA LYS A 37 -9.27 2.24 9.77
C LYS A 37 -8.57 3.48 10.33
N VAL A 38 -7.24 3.47 10.30
CA VAL A 38 -6.40 4.59 10.79
C VAL A 38 -6.16 5.63 9.71
N PHE A 39 -6.19 5.24 8.44
CA PHE A 39 -5.96 6.08 7.26
C PHE A 39 -7.19 6.05 6.34
N ALA A 40 -7.36 7.08 5.51
CA ALA A 40 -8.40 7.13 4.47
C ALA A 40 -8.21 5.99 3.45
N ALA A 41 -6.96 5.82 3.00
CA ALA A 41 -6.56 4.78 2.06
C ALA A 41 -5.23 4.14 2.48
N VAL A 42 -5.04 2.85 2.17
CA VAL A 42 -3.80 2.12 2.44
C VAL A 42 -3.53 1.22 1.25
N GLU A 43 -2.46 1.48 0.51
CA GLU A 43 -2.10 0.72 -0.70
C GLU A 43 -0.65 0.24 -0.69
N CYS A 44 -0.34 -0.72 -1.55
CA CYS A 44 1.00 -1.26 -1.75
C CYS A 44 1.52 -0.95 -3.15
N ALA A 45 2.82 -0.64 -3.24
CA ALA A 45 3.54 -0.62 -4.50
C ALA A 45 4.90 -1.30 -4.37
N PHE A 46 5.37 -1.87 -5.48
CA PHE A 46 6.57 -2.70 -5.52
C PHE A 46 7.54 -2.23 -6.60
N TRP A 47 8.83 -2.43 -6.36
CA TRP A 47 9.85 -2.12 -7.37
C TRP A 47 9.82 -3.16 -8.51
N LYS A 48 9.78 -4.44 -8.16
CA LYS A 48 9.93 -5.55 -9.12
C LYS A 48 8.63 -6.29 -9.48
N GLU A 49 7.52 -5.90 -8.89
CA GLU A 49 6.20 -6.51 -9.04
C GLU A 49 5.14 -5.42 -9.26
N GLU A 50 3.91 -5.84 -9.54
CA GLU A 50 2.75 -4.96 -9.59
C GLU A 50 1.99 -4.96 -8.25
N PRO A 51 1.39 -3.83 -7.82
CA PRO A 51 1.40 -2.53 -8.49
C PRO A 51 2.77 -1.84 -8.48
N SER A 52 3.20 -1.26 -9.61
CA SER A 52 4.53 -0.65 -9.74
C SER A 52 4.67 0.66 -8.95
N LEU A 53 5.88 0.93 -8.44
CA LEU A 53 6.22 2.24 -7.85
C LEU A 53 6.02 3.42 -8.82
N ARG A 54 6.08 3.18 -10.13
CA ARG A 54 5.85 4.22 -11.15
C ARG A 54 4.42 4.75 -11.12
N ASP A 55 3.47 3.89 -10.76
CA ASP A 55 2.05 4.18 -10.76
C ASP A 55 1.52 4.42 -9.32
N ALA A 56 2.40 4.49 -8.34
CA ALA A 56 2.03 4.50 -6.92
C ALA A 56 1.11 5.68 -6.53
N LEU A 57 1.26 6.84 -7.17
CA LEU A 57 0.38 7.99 -6.93
C LEU A 57 -1.01 7.80 -7.55
N CYS A 58 -1.12 7.02 -8.62
CA CYS A 58 -2.39 6.71 -9.27
C CYS A 58 -3.24 5.69 -8.48
N LEU A 59 -2.67 5.07 -7.44
CA LEU A 59 -3.38 4.19 -6.52
C LEU A 59 -4.30 4.95 -5.55
N PHE A 60 -4.18 6.27 -5.52
CA PHE A 60 -4.88 7.14 -4.58
C PHE A 60 -5.75 8.14 -5.33
N ASP A 61 -6.97 8.34 -4.85
CA ASP A 61 -7.84 9.41 -5.29
C ASP A 61 -7.63 10.65 -4.38
N PRO A 62 -7.08 11.77 -4.90
CA PRO A 62 -6.90 12.99 -4.12
C PRO A 62 -8.21 13.61 -3.62
N GLU A 63 -9.38 13.28 -4.20
CA GLU A 63 -10.68 13.77 -3.73
C GLU A 63 -11.23 12.96 -2.54
N GLU A 64 -10.76 11.72 -2.37
CA GLU A 64 -11.15 10.83 -1.26
C GLU A 64 -10.24 10.91 -0.04
N ILE A 65 -9.12 11.65 -0.14
CA ILE A 65 -8.07 11.77 0.89
C ILE A 65 -8.06 13.17 1.49
#